data_AF-A0A835M4A1-F1
#
_entry.id   AF-A0A835M4A1-F1
#
_cell.length_a   1.000
_cell.length_b   1.000
_cell.length_c   1.000
_cell.angle_alpha   90.00
_cell.angle_beta   90.00
_cell.angle_gamma   90.00
#
_symmetry.space_group_name_H-M   'P 1'
#
loop_
_entity.id
_entity.type
_entity.pdbx_description
1 polymer ?
#
loop_
_entity_poly.entity_id
_entity_poly.type
_entity_poly.pdbx_seq_one_letter_code
_entity_poly.pdbx_strand_id
1 'polypeptide(L)'
;MSAGGLDGLPREDISGKITPTFLMNLSSPDWKIRLESIDSVNKILEEANKHIQPTGTSMLIFSLGLPAELFGALRGRLYDSNKNLVMATLVVVGGVASAMGPMVEKSSKGILSNVLKCLSDNKKHMRECTINTLDSWVAAIHLNKMVPYVTVALADTKIGVEGRKDLFDWLTKQISGMSDSSEALHLLKPSTYSLTVYIISLSL
;
A
#
# COMPACT_ATOMS: atom_id res chain seq x y z
N MET A 1 -16.48 -5.77 22.14
CA MET A 1 -17.64 -5.40 21.31
C MET A 1 -17.39 -5.90 19.90
N SER A 2 -18.42 -6.42 19.25
CA SER A 2 -18.42 -7.42 18.17
C SER A 2 -17.43 -7.19 17.01
N ALA A 3 -16.43 -8.07 16.88
CA ALA A 3 -15.58 -8.22 15.70
C ALA A 3 -16.23 -9.20 14.70
N GLY A 4 -17.45 -8.89 14.26
CA GLY A 4 -18.27 -9.81 13.47
C GLY A 4 -19.12 -9.14 12.40
N GLY A 5 -18.69 -7.99 11.88
CA GLY A 5 -19.50 -7.22 10.92
C GLY A 5 -19.24 -7.53 9.44
N LEU A 6 -18.04 -7.96 9.07
CA LEU A 6 -17.61 -8.07 7.66
C LEU A 6 -16.95 -9.42 7.32
N ASP A 7 -16.35 -10.10 8.30
CA ASP A 7 -15.68 -11.40 8.11
C ASP A 7 -16.62 -12.54 7.67
N GLY A 8 -17.94 -12.34 7.78
CA GLY A 8 -18.96 -13.30 7.34
C GLY A 8 -19.51 -13.09 5.93
N LEU A 9 -19.21 -11.96 5.27
CA LEU A 9 -19.67 -11.72 3.90
C LEU A 9 -18.78 -12.45 2.89
N PRO A 10 -19.32 -13.06 1.83
CA PRO A 10 -18.49 -13.66 0.79
C PRO A 10 -17.65 -12.58 0.10
N ARG A 11 -16.38 -12.90 -0.15
CA ARG A 11 -15.50 -12.04 -0.95
C ARG A 11 -15.95 -12.06 -2.41
N GLU A 12 -16.14 -10.88 -3.01
CA GLU A 12 -16.56 -10.70 -4.40
C GLU A 12 -15.39 -10.83 -5.37
N ASP A 13 -15.62 -11.50 -6.50
CA ASP A 13 -14.68 -11.53 -7.62
C ASP A 13 -14.90 -10.30 -8.52
N ILE A 14 -13.87 -9.46 -8.65
CA ILE A 14 -13.90 -8.26 -9.49
C ILE A 14 -13.22 -8.46 -10.84
N SER A 15 -12.74 -9.67 -11.16
CA SER A 15 -11.97 -9.96 -12.38
C SER A 15 -12.71 -9.55 -13.66
N GLY A 16 -14.03 -9.75 -13.72
CA GLY A 16 -14.86 -9.34 -14.85
C GLY A 16 -14.95 -7.82 -15.08
N LYS A 17 -14.67 -7.01 -14.04
CA LYS A 17 -14.65 -5.53 -14.13
C LYS A 17 -13.27 -5.00 -14.54
N ILE A 18 -12.20 -5.75 -14.26
CA ILE A 18 -10.81 -5.40 -14.61
C ILE A 18 -10.49 -5.93 -16.02
N THR A 19 -11.01 -5.25 -17.04
CA THR A 19 -10.81 -5.64 -18.43
C THR A 19 -9.46 -5.19 -19.00
N PRO A 20 -8.96 -5.78 -20.10
CA PRO A 20 -7.75 -5.28 -20.78
C PRO A 20 -7.84 -3.80 -21.17
N THR A 21 -9.01 -3.35 -21.66
CA THR A 21 -9.27 -1.95 -22.00
C THR A 21 -9.15 -1.04 -20.77
N PHE A 22 -9.67 -1.48 -19.63
CA PHE A 22 -9.55 -0.75 -18.37
C PHE A 22 -8.08 -0.53 -17.98
N LEU A 23 -7.26 -1.57 -18.12
CA LEU A 23 -5.83 -1.52 -17.81
C LEU A 23 -5.04 -0.65 -18.80
N MET A 24 -5.41 -0.67 -20.08
CA MET A 24 -4.87 0.26 -21.07
C MET A 24 -5.20 1.70 -20.74
N ASN A 25 -6.43 1.98 -20.30
CA ASN A 25 -6.87 3.33 -19.92
C ASN A 25 -6.09 3.88 -18.73
N LEU A 26 -5.72 3.03 -17.76
CA LEU A 26 -4.81 3.44 -16.68
C LEU A 26 -3.49 3.97 -17.24
N SER A 27 -2.99 3.47 -18.37
CA SER A 27 -1.73 3.90 -19.01
C SER A 27 -1.94 4.86 -20.18
N SER A 28 -3.13 5.44 -20.32
CA SER A 28 -3.45 6.39 -21.38
C SER A 28 -2.52 7.61 -21.38
N PRO A 29 -2.16 8.15 -22.56
CA PRO A 29 -1.46 9.43 -22.63
C PRO A 29 -2.32 10.58 -22.05
N ASP A 30 -3.64 10.48 -22.08
CA ASP A 30 -4.55 11.47 -21.49
C ASP A 30 -4.71 11.23 -19.98
N TRP A 31 -4.27 12.21 -19.18
CA TRP A 31 -4.35 12.15 -17.73
C TRP A 31 -5.78 12.08 -17.20
N LYS A 32 -6.78 12.59 -17.93
CA LYS A 32 -8.19 12.52 -17.53
C LYS A 32 -8.71 11.10 -17.63
N ILE A 33 -8.33 10.37 -18.69
CA ILE A 33 -8.66 8.94 -18.84
C ILE A 33 -7.99 8.13 -17.72
N ARG A 34 -6.74 8.46 -17.38
CA ARG A 34 -6.05 7.82 -16.24
C ARG A 34 -6.78 8.08 -14.93
N LEU A 35 -7.16 9.33 -14.66
CA LEU A 35 -7.89 9.71 -13.45
C LEU A 35 -9.25 9.00 -13.37
N GLU A 36 -10.03 9.00 -14.45
CA GLU A 36 -11.32 8.31 -14.51
C GLU A 36 -11.17 6.81 -14.23
N SER A 37 -10.10 6.20 -14.74
CA SER A 37 -9.80 4.79 -14.49
C SER A 37 -9.40 4.54 -13.03
N ILE A 38 -8.60 5.43 -12.42
CA ILE A 38 -8.25 5.38 -11.00
C ILE A 38 -9.52 5.49 -10.14
N ASP A 39 -10.39 6.47 -10.42
CA ASP A 39 -11.65 6.67 -9.71
C ASP A 39 -12.61 5.49 -9.88
N SER A 40 -12.60 4.85 -11.05
CA SER A 40 -13.40 3.66 -11.32
C SER A 40 -12.95 2.46 -10.51
N VAL A 41 -11.67 2.35 -10.12
CA VAL A 41 -11.25 1.31 -9.16
C VAL A 41 -11.99 1.49 -7.83
N ASN A 42 -12.09 2.72 -7.31
CA ASN A 42 -12.84 2.96 -6.07
C ASN A 42 -14.31 2.55 -6.21
N LYS A 43 -14.95 2.87 -7.34
CA LYS A 43 -16.35 2.45 -7.61
C LYS A 43 -16.49 0.93 -7.61
N ILE A 44 -15.56 0.22 -8.25
CA ILE A 44 -15.52 -1.26 -8.27
C ILE A 44 -15.41 -1.80 -6.84
N LEU A 45 -14.59 -1.20 -5.99
CA LEU A 45 -14.44 -1.60 -4.59
C LEU A 45 -15.72 -1.36 -3.77
N GLU A 46 -16.39 -0.22 -3.96
CA GLU A 46 -17.65 0.08 -3.27
C GLU A 46 -18.77 -0.87 -3.70
N GLU A 47 -18.91 -1.13 -5.00
CA GLU A 47 -19.86 -2.13 -5.53
C GLU A 47 -19.58 -3.52 -4.97
N ALA A 48 -18.31 -3.84 -4.73
CA ALA A 48 -17.86 -5.08 -4.12
C ALA A 48 -17.94 -5.11 -2.58
N ASN A 49 -18.66 -4.15 -1.98
CA ASN A 49 -18.80 -3.99 -0.53
C ASN A 49 -17.45 -3.93 0.22
N LYS A 50 -16.40 -3.47 -0.45
CA LYS A 50 -15.02 -3.47 0.04
C LYS A 50 -14.57 -4.84 0.57
N HIS A 51 -15.05 -5.93 -0.03
CA HIS A 51 -14.65 -7.27 0.36
C HIS A 51 -14.38 -8.10 -0.89
N ILE A 52 -13.14 -8.04 -1.38
CA ILE A 52 -12.78 -8.63 -2.67
C ILE A 52 -11.93 -9.88 -2.51
N GLN A 53 -12.03 -10.79 -3.47
CA GLN A 53 -11.15 -11.95 -3.54
C GLN A 53 -9.74 -11.50 -3.95
N PRO A 54 -8.68 -12.22 -3.52
CA PRO A 54 -7.36 -12.06 -4.11
C PRO A 54 -7.30 -12.63 -5.54
N THR A 55 -8.36 -13.33 -5.96
CA THR A 55 -8.40 -14.09 -7.21
C THR A 55 -7.95 -13.20 -8.34
N GLY A 56 -6.89 -13.71 -8.98
CA GLY A 56 -6.25 -13.17 -10.15
C GLY A 56 -4.98 -12.34 -9.94
N THR A 57 -4.49 -12.19 -8.72
CA THR A 57 -3.14 -11.63 -8.49
C THR A 57 -2.04 -12.69 -8.39
N SER A 58 -2.37 -13.99 -8.38
CA SER A 58 -1.47 -15.10 -8.73
C SER A 58 -2.19 -16.45 -8.63
N MET A 59 -2.40 -17.13 -9.75
CA MET A 59 -2.09 -18.56 -9.85
C MET A 59 -1.79 -18.89 -11.31
N LEU A 60 -0.60 -19.45 -11.54
CA LEU A 60 -0.22 -20.10 -12.78
C LEU A 60 -1.22 -21.18 -13.14
N ILE A 61 -2.12 -20.93 -14.07
CA ILE A 61 -2.58 -21.88 -15.10
C ILE A 61 -3.06 -21.03 -16.29
N PHE A 62 -2.63 -21.46 -17.47
CA PHE A 62 -2.84 -20.90 -18.80
C PHE A 62 -4.24 -20.26 -19.04
N SER A 63 -4.21 -19.12 -19.74
CA SER A 63 -5.30 -18.34 -20.35
C SER A 63 -6.00 -17.28 -19.47
N LEU A 64 -5.67 -16.00 -19.73
CA LEU A 64 -6.35 -14.75 -19.30
C LEU A 64 -6.23 -14.31 -17.82
N GLY A 65 -5.03 -14.30 -17.24
CA GLY A 65 -4.76 -13.72 -15.92
C GLY A 65 -4.85 -12.19 -15.88
N LEU A 66 -5.84 -11.63 -15.18
CA LEU A 66 -6.17 -10.18 -15.20
C LEU A 66 -5.79 -9.39 -13.90
N PRO A 67 -5.88 -9.93 -12.67
CA PRO A 67 -5.68 -9.10 -11.46
C PRO A 67 -4.24 -8.80 -11.01
N ALA A 68 -3.20 -9.50 -11.48
CA ALA A 68 -1.79 -9.10 -11.34
C ALA A 68 -1.49 -7.82 -12.14
N GLU A 69 -2.27 -7.58 -13.19
CA GLU A 69 -2.16 -6.39 -14.02
C GLU A 69 -2.71 -5.14 -13.32
N LEU A 70 -3.67 -5.27 -12.38
CA LEU A 70 -4.20 -4.10 -11.68
C LEU A 70 -3.13 -3.45 -10.80
N PHE A 71 -2.47 -4.22 -9.92
CA PHE A 71 -1.34 -3.69 -9.16
C PHE A 71 -0.18 -3.26 -10.07
N GLY A 72 0.07 -3.97 -11.18
CA GLY A 72 1.03 -3.56 -12.19
C GLY A 72 0.73 -2.17 -12.79
N ALA A 73 -0.51 -1.94 -13.19
CA ALA A 73 -0.98 -0.69 -13.77
C ALA A 73 -0.99 0.45 -12.73
N LEU A 74 -1.51 0.19 -11.53
CA LEU A 74 -1.50 1.15 -10.42
C LEU A 74 -0.07 1.50 -9.98
N ARG A 75 0.87 0.55 -10.03
CA ARG A 75 2.29 0.85 -9.79
C ARG A 75 2.81 1.93 -10.73
N GLY A 76 2.45 1.86 -12.01
CA GLY A 76 2.82 2.88 -13.00
C GLY A 76 2.27 4.27 -12.64
N ARG A 77 1.15 4.33 -11.92
CA ARG A 77 0.51 5.58 -11.49
C ARG A 77 1.08 6.15 -10.19
N LEU A 78 1.77 5.35 -9.37
CA LEU A 78 2.57 5.88 -8.24
C LEU A 78 3.76 6.74 -8.71
N TYR A 79 4.11 6.66 -10.01
CA TYR A 79 5.14 7.46 -10.67
C TYR A 79 4.56 8.41 -11.72
N ASP A 80 3.26 8.73 -11.64
CA ASP A 80 2.62 9.60 -12.63
C ASP A 80 3.27 10.99 -12.65
N SER A 81 3.38 11.57 -13.85
CA SER A 81 3.86 12.94 -14.00
C SER A 81 2.91 13.95 -13.36
N ASN A 82 1.63 13.61 -13.26
CA ASN A 82 0.65 14.40 -12.52
C ASN A 82 0.58 13.94 -11.05
N LYS A 83 1.04 14.80 -10.14
CA LYS A 83 1.07 14.52 -8.70
C LYS A 83 -0.32 14.30 -8.08
N ASN A 84 -1.38 14.85 -8.67
CA ASN A 84 -2.74 14.57 -8.20
C ASN A 84 -3.14 13.12 -8.47
N LEU A 85 -2.69 12.55 -9.59
CA LEU A 85 -2.93 11.13 -9.91
C LEU A 85 -2.12 10.21 -9.00
N VAL A 86 -0.91 10.61 -8.60
CA VAL A 86 -0.14 9.87 -7.59
C VAL A 86 -0.92 9.79 -6.27
N MET A 87 -1.46 10.92 -5.79
CA MET A 87 -2.28 10.93 -4.57
C MET A 87 -3.56 10.10 -4.71
N ALA A 88 -4.29 10.22 -5.83
CA ALA A 88 -5.47 9.41 -6.09
C ALA A 88 -5.13 7.90 -6.13
N THR A 89 -3.97 7.56 -6.69
CA THR A 89 -3.47 6.19 -6.74
C THR A 89 -3.11 5.66 -5.35
N LEU A 90 -2.48 6.47 -4.50
CA LEU A 90 -2.18 6.11 -3.11
C LEU A 90 -3.46 5.73 -2.36
N VAL A 91 -4.51 6.56 -2.48
CA VAL A 91 -5.82 6.29 -1.89
C VAL A 91 -6.41 4.97 -2.40
N VAL A 92 -6.42 4.76 -3.73
CA VAL A 92 -6.92 3.51 -4.33
C VAL A 92 -6.13 2.29 -3.86
N VAL A 93 -4.80 2.36 -3.84
CA VAL A 93 -3.93 1.26 -3.39
C VAL A 93 -4.19 0.93 -1.92
N GLY A 94 -4.44 1.92 -1.07
CA GLY A 94 -4.90 1.71 0.30
C GLY A 94 -6.27 1.03 0.36
N GLY A 95 -7.23 1.48 -0.45
CA GLY A 95 -8.56 0.89 -0.56
C GLY A 95 -8.54 -0.57 -1.01
N VAL A 96 -7.73 -0.91 -2.02
CA VAL A 96 -7.56 -2.30 -2.49
C VAL A 96 -6.94 -3.16 -1.38
N ALA A 97 -5.94 -2.65 -0.64
CA ALA A 97 -5.35 -3.38 0.48
C ALA A 97 -6.37 -3.67 1.59
N SER A 98 -7.15 -2.67 1.98
CA SER A 98 -8.24 -2.84 2.96
C SER A 98 -9.28 -3.85 2.49
N ALA A 99 -9.68 -3.80 1.22
CA ALA A 99 -10.71 -4.70 0.69
C ALA A 99 -10.23 -6.15 0.53
N MET A 100 -8.95 -6.35 0.21
CA MET A 100 -8.35 -7.66 0.01
C MET A 100 -7.87 -8.30 1.32
N GLY A 101 -7.54 -7.49 2.33
CA GLY A 101 -7.06 -7.98 3.63
C GLY A 101 -5.70 -8.69 3.52
N PRO A 102 -5.42 -9.70 4.37
CA PRO A 102 -4.08 -10.32 4.50
C PRO A 102 -3.48 -10.86 3.20
N MET A 103 -4.33 -11.23 2.24
CA MET A 103 -3.89 -11.77 0.95
C MET A 103 -3.17 -10.73 0.09
N VAL A 104 -3.35 -9.43 0.35
CA VAL A 104 -2.69 -8.37 -0.41
C VAL A 104 -1.17 -8.51 -0.38
N GLU A 105 -0.56 -9.00 0.70
CA GLU A 105 0.89 -9.20 0.82
C GLU A 105 1.45 -10.07 -0.32
N LYS A 106 0.78 -11.18 -0.63
CA LYS A 106 1.21 -12.14 -1.66
C LYS A 106 0.88 -11.63 -3.07
N SER A 107 -0.18 -10.85 -3.19
CA SER A 107 -0.80 -10.39 -4.43
C SER A 107 -0.20 -9.12 -5.02
N SER A 108 0.54 -8.34 -4.22
CA SER A 108 0.96 -6.97 -4.55
C SER A 108 2.48 -6.78 -4.53
N LYS A 109 3.24 -7.83 -4.84
CA LYS A 109 4.71 -7.86 -4.69
C LYS A 109 5.40 -6.58 -5.18
N GLY A 110 5.95 -5.80 -4.25
CA GLY A 110 6.70 -4.56 -4.54
C GLY A 110 5.87 -3.27 -4.54
N ILE A 111 4.54 -3.33 -4.44
CA ILE A 111 3.69 -2.13 -4.32
C ILE A 111 4.02 -1.35 -3.06
N LEU A 112 4.11 -2.03 -1.91
CA LEU A 112 4.40 -1.36 -0.64
C LEU A 112 5.74 -0.59 -0.66
N SER A 113 6.77 -1.12 -1.31
CA SER A 113 8.04 -0.41 -1.50
C SER A 113 7.87 0.85 -2.37
N ASN A 114 7.01 0.81 -3.38
CA ASN A 114 6.75 1.98 -4.23
C ASN A 114 5.88 3.03 -3.54
N VAL A 115 4.93 2.61 -2.70
CA VAL A 115 4.18 3.50 -1.80
C VAL A 115 5.15 4.23 -0.86
N LEU A 116 6.07 3.50 -0.20
CA LEU A 116 7.05 4.10 0.71
C LEU A 116 7.94 5.14 0.02
N LYS A 117 8.29 4.95 -1.25
CA LYS A 117 9.08 5.94 -2.02
C LYS A 117 8.34 7.27 -2.19
N CYS A 118 7.01 7.32 -2.11
CA CYS A 118 6.26 8.58 -2.16
C CYS A 118 6.56 9.51 -0.97
N LEU A 119 7.18 9.00 0.11
CA LEU A 119 7.72 9.82 1.21
C LEU A 119 8.91 10.68 0.79
N SER A 120 9.54 10.43 -0.37
CA SER A 120 10.58 11.31 -0.90
C SER A 120 10.04 12.63 -1.46
N ASP A 121 8.73 12.83 -1.49
CA ASP A 121 8.13 14.08 -1.98
C ASP A 121 8.23 15.20 -0.92
N ASN A 122 8.63 16.39 -1.38
CA ASN A 122 8.81 17.55 -0.51
C ASN A 122 7.48 18.11 0.00
N LYS A 123 6.36 17.85 -0.68
CA LYS A 123 5.05 18.35 -0.27
C LYS A 123 4.50 17.52 0.89
N LYS A 124 4.24 18.19 2.02
CA LYS A 124 3.64 17.59 3.22
C LYS A 124 2.39 16.77 2.90
N HIS A 125 1.49 17.30 2.08
CA HIS A 125 0.24 16.63 1.72
C HIS A 125 0.46 15.26 1.03
N MET A 126 1.49 15.13 0.18
CA MET A 126 1.83 13.85 -0.45
C MET A 126 2.32 12.83 0.58
N ARG A 127 3.15 13.28 1.54
CA ARG A 127 3.67 12.42 2.61
C ARG A 127 2.55 11.97 3.54
N GLU A 128 1.64 12.87 3.92
CA GLU A 128 0.45 12.52 4.71
C GLU A 128 -0.43 11.48 3.99
N CYS A 129 -0.68 11.66 2.69
CA CYS A 129 -1.41 10.68 1.88
C CYS A 129 -0.70 9.31 1.86
N THR A 130 0.64 9.33 1.79
CA THR A 130 1.46 8.11 1.86
C THR A 130 1.31 7.42 3.21
N ILE A 131 1.41 8.16 4.33
CA ILE A 131 1.23 7.61 5.67
C ILE A 131 -0.18 7.02 5.87
N ASN A 132 -1.23 7.70 5.43
CA ASN A 132 -2.60 7.17 5.48
C ASN A 132 -2.76 5.88 4.67
N THR A 133 -2.00 5.75 3.57
CA THR A 133 -1.95 4.50 2.79
C THR A 133 -1.27 3.41 3.61
N LEU A 134 -0.17 3.70 4.30
CA LEU A 134 0.49 2.73 5.20
C LEU A 134 -0.43 2.27 6.34
N ASP A 135 -1.31 3.13 6.86
CA ASP A 135 -2.33 2.74 7.85
C ASP A 135 -3.30 1.69 7.31
N SER A 136 -3.73 1.84 6.04
CA SER A 136 -4.59 0.84 5.39
C SER A 136 -3.85 -0.50 5.22
N TRP A 137 -2.56 -0.45 4.90
CA TRP A 137 -1.74 -1.65 4.73
C TRP A 137 -1.44 -2.35 6.05
N VAL A 138 -1.09 -1.61 7.11
CA VAL A 138 -0.80 -2.22 8.41
C VAL A 138 -2.04 -2.86 9.00
N ALA A 139 -3.23 -2.29 8.79
CA ALA A 139 -4.49 -2.91 9.16
C ALA A 139 -4.75 -4.22 8.38
N ALA A 140 -4.35 -4.28 7.11
CA ALA A 140 -4.56 -5.45 6.26
C ALA A 140 -3.57 -6.60 6.52
N ILE A 141 -2.29 -6.32 6.75
CA ILE A 141 -1.22 -7.35 6.80
C ILE A 141 -0.43 -7.39 8.11
N HIS A 142 -0.76 -6.52 9.07
CA HIS A 142 -0.06 -6.33 10.34
C HIS A 142 1.36 -5.75 10.20
N LEU A 143 1.85 -5.13 11.27
CA LEU A 143 3.12 -4.40 11.27
C LEU A 143 4.32 -5.32 11.02
N ASN A 144 4.31 -6.54 11.55
CA ASN A 144 5.38 -7.53 11.37
C ASN A 144 5.71 -7.80 9.89
N LYS A 145 4.71 -7.77 9.00
CA LYS A 145 4.93 -7.94 7.56
C LYS A 145 5.45 -6.69 6.86
N MET A 146 5.23 -5.52 7.44
CA MET A 146 5.71 -4.25 6.90
C MET A 146 7.15 -3.92 7.32
N VAL A 147 7.63 -4.43 8.45
CA VAL A 147 8.97 -4.12 9.01
C VAL A 147 10.09 -4.21 7.96
N PRO A 148 10.22 -5.28 7.14
CA PRO A 148 11.31 -5.35 6.16
C PRO A 148 11.29 -4.19 5.15
N TYR A 149 10.11 -3.70 4.76
CA TYR A 149 9.96 -2.59 3.82
C TYR A 149 10.23 -1.25 4.49
N VAL A 150 9.73 -1.05 5.71
CA VAL A 150 9.95 0.16 6.52
C VAL A 150 11.43 0.34 6.84
N THR A 151 12.12 -0.74 7.23
CA THR A 151 13.56 -0.75 7.46
C THR A 151 14.35 -0.27 6.24
N VAL A 152 14.03 -0.81 5.06
CA VAL A 152 14.70 -0.40 3.81
C VAL A 152 14.42 1.07 3.50
N ALA A 153 13.19 1.54 3.70
CA ALA A 153 12.81 2.93 3.46
C ALA A 153 13.51 3.91 4.42
N LEU A 154 13.62 3.58 5.72
CA LEU A 154 14.33 4.40 6.69
C LEU A 154 15.82 4.57 6.36
N ALA A 155 16.43 3.57 5.74
CA ALA A 155 17.82 3.60 5.29
C ALA A 155 18.00 4.22 3.89
N ASP A 156 16.92 4.50 3.15
CA ASP A 156 17.00 5.05 1.80
C ASP A 156 17.33 6.55 1.84
N THR A 157 18.51 6.89 1.34
CA THR A 157 19.00 8.27 1.28
C THR A 157 18.17 9.16 0.35
N LYS A 158 17.36 8.57 -0.55
CA LYS A 158 16.44 9.31 -1.43
C LYS A 158 15.20 9.80 -0.71
N ILE A 159 14.80 9.17 0.39
CA ILE A 159 13.71 9.69 1.24
C ILE A 159 14.30 10.81 2.06
N GLY A 160 13.81 12.05 1.87
CA GLY A 160 14.30 13.22 2.58
C GLY A 160 14.10 13.16 4.09
N VAL A 161 14.74 14.07 4.82
CA VAL A 161 14.69 14.15 6.30
C VAL A 161 13.25 14.14 6.82
N GLU A 162 12.37 14.95 6.22
CA GLU A 162 10.96 15.03 6.60
C GLU A 162 10.21 13.71 6.36
N GLY A 163 10.45 13.02 5.25
CA GLY A 163 9.80 11.73 4.97
C GLY A 163 10.27 10.62 5.90
N ARG A 164 11.57 10.61 6.25
CA ARG A 164 12.10 9.67 7.26
C ARG A 164 11.54 9.97 8.64
N LYS A 165 11.40 11.25 9.00
CA LYS A 165 10.75 11.67 10.24
C LYS A 165 9.29 11.22 10.29
N ASP A 166 8.51 11.48 9.24
CA ASP A 166 7.09 11.07 9.16
C ASP A 166 6.94 9.55 9.30
N LEU A 167 7.81 8.78 8.62
CA LEU A 167 7.82 7.31 8.71
C LEU A 167 8.21 6.81 10.10
N PHE A 168 9.21 7.43 10.73
CA PHE A 168 9.66 7.08 12.06
C PHE A 168 8.61 7.40 13.14
N ASP A 169 7.98 8.57 13.03
CA ASP A 169 6.88 8.99 13.91
C ASP A 169 5.68 8.05 13.75
N TRP A 170 5.36 7.63 12.52
CA TRP A 170 4.33 6.62 12.25
C TRP A 170 4.67 5.26 12.87
N LEU A 171 5.89 4.75 12.65
CA LEU A 171 6.32 3.47 13.22
C LEU A 171 6.25 3.48 14.75
N THR A 172 6.67 4.57 15.38
CA THR A 172 6.60 4.76 16.84
C THR A 172 5.16 4.71 17.33
N LYS A 173 4.22 5.33 16.62
CA LYS A 173 2.79 5.27 16.96
C LYS A 173 2.24 3.84 16.83
N GLN A 174 2.58 3.12 15.77
CA GLN A 174 2.13 1.74 15.57
C GLN A 174 2.63 0.83 16.70
N ILE A 175 3.92 0.92 17.07
CA ILE A 175 4.51 0.14 18.17
C ILE A 175 3.88 0.51 19.52
N SER A 176 3.68 1.80 19.78
CA SER A 176 3.10 2.27 21.06
C SER A 176 1.63 1.87 21.21
N GLY A 177 0.93 1.64 20.10
CA GLY A 177 -0.44 1.13 20.07
C GLY A 177 -0.54 -0.38 20.27
N MET A 178 0.57 -1.13 20.25
CA MET A 178 0.56 -2.59 20.46
C MET A 178 0.31 -2.88 21.94
N SER A 179 -0.79 -3.55 22.25
CA SER A 179 -1.18 -3.91 23.62
C SER A 179 -0.36 -5.06 24.21
N ASP A 180 0.32 -5.86 23.38
CA ASP A 180 1.13 -6.99 23.79
C ASP A 180 2.63 -6.68 23.71
N SER A 181 3.28 -6.62 24.88
CA SER A 181 4.73 -6.38 24.99
C SER A 181 5.57 -7.46 24.31
N SER A 182 5.04 -8.68 24.11
CA SER A 182 5.73 -9.77 23.44
C SER A 182 5.86 -9.51 21.94
N GLU A 183 4.77 -9.09 21.29
CA GLU A 183 4.77 -8.72 19.86
C GLU A 183 5.70 -7.54 19.59
N ALA A 184 5.67 -6.52 20.45
CA ALA A 184 6.61 -5.40 20.38
C ALA A 184 8.08 -5.87 20.49
N LEU A 185 8.38 -6.79 21.41
CA LEU A 185 9.74 -7.35 21.60
C LEU A 185 10.24 -8.11 20.37
N HIS A 186 9.38 -8.88 19.71
CA HIS A 186 9.73 -9.62 18.50
C HIS A 186 10.04 -8.70 17.32
N LEU A 187 9.37 -7.55 17.23
CA LEU A 187 9.64 -6.52 16.21
C LEU A 187 10.89 -5.69 16.52
N LEU A 188 11.22 -5.50 17.80
CA LEU A 188 12.38 -4.73 18.23
C LEU A 188 13.72 -5.43 17.91
N LYS A 189 13.78 -6.77 17.86
CA LYS A 189 15.04 -7.48 17.59
C LYS A 189 15.64 -7.19 16.19
N PRO A 190 14.87 -7.20 15.09
CA PRO A 190 15.36 -6.72 13.79
C PRO A 190 15.44 -5.18 13.70
N SER A 191 14.52 -4.47 14.36
CA SER A 191 14.39 -3.01 14.23
C SER A 191 15.45 -2.22 14.99
N THR A 192 15.98 -2.77 16.08
CA THR A 192 17.07 -2.14 16.86
C THR A 192 18.34 -1.98 16.03
N TYR A 193 18.67 -2.92 15.14
CA TYR A 193 19.83 -2.77 14.24
C TYR A 193 19.65 -1.60 13.27
N SER A 194 18.46 -1.45 12.67
CA SER A 194 18.15 -0.31 11.78
C SER A 194 18.03 1.01 12.53
N LEU A 195 17.53 1.01 13.76
CA LEU A 195 17.46 2.19 14.61
C LEU A 195 18.85 2.63 15.08
N THR A 196 19.72 1.70 15.43
CA THR A 196 21.12 1.99 15.72
C THR A 196 21.81 2.58 14.49
N VAL A 197 21.58 2.03 13.29
CA VAL A 197 22.12 2.61 12.05
C VAL A 197 21.55 4.02 11.78
N TYR A 198 20.25 4.26 11.99
CA TYR A 198 19.63 5.57 11.81
C TYR A 198 20.13 6.60 12.83
N ILE A 199 20.22 6.24 14.12
CA ILE A 199 20.77 7.09 15.18
C ILE A 199 22.25 7.39 14.92
N ILE A 200 23.05 6.41 14.47
CA ILE A 200 24.44 6.62 14.06
C ILE A 200 24.52 7.58 12.87
N SER A 201 23.63 7.45 11.88
CA SER A 201 23.60 8.32 10.70
C SER A 201 23.16 9.77 10.97
N LEU A 202 22.47 10.01 12.09
CA LEU A 202 22.12 11.35 12.57
C LEU A 202 23.22 11.96 13.46
N SER A 203 24.19 11.15 13.90
CA SER A 203 25.28 11.55 14.81
C SER A 203 26.62 11.77 14.09
N LEU A 204 26.63 11.66 12.76
CA LEU A 204 27.76 11.89 11.85
C LEU A 204 27.37 12.96 10.83
#